data_AF-A0A8T4USI4-F1
#
_entry.id   AF-A0A8T4USI4-F1
#
_cell.length_a   1.000
_cell.length_b   1.000
_cell.length_c   1.000
_cell.angle_alpha   90.00
_cell.angle_beta   90.00
_cell.angle_gamma   90.00
#
_symmetry.space_group_name_H-M   'P 1'
#
loop_
_entity.id
_entity.type
_entity.pdbx_description
1 polymer ?
#
loop_
_entity_poly.entity_id
_entity_poly.type
_entity_poly.pdbx_seq_one_letter_code
_entity_poly.pdbx_strand_id
1 'polypeptide(L)'
;MHTPPDDTCLDVTAYGQHVGSLALRRFIEETQPLMTLHGHVHETVEMTGEFMERIGSSICASPGNTDAGDTLRALWFDAERPEGVERLTL
;
A
#
# COMPACT_ATOMS: atom_id res chain seq x y z
N MET A 1 4.09 5.27 -6.51
CA MET A 1 3.72 6.69 -6.27
C MET A 1 3.70 6.88 -4.77
N HIS A 2 4.23 7.97 -4.21
CA HIS A 2 4.42 8.03 -2.75
C HIS A 2 3.10 7.97 -1.96
N THR A 3 2.11 8.80 -2.32
CA THR A 3 0.79 8.80 -1.68
C THR A 3 0.00 7.54 -2.05
N PRO A 4 -0.74 6.94 -1.09
CA PRO A 4 -1.67 5.83 -1.37
C PRO A 4 -2.95 6.31 -2.08
N PRO A 5 -3.67 5.43 -2.78
CA PRO A 5 -5.01 5.72 -3.26
C PRO A 5 -5.98 5.92 -2.07
N ASP A 6 -6.97 6.79 -2.26
CA ASP A 6 -8.04 7.04 -1.30
C ASP A 6 -8.93 5.81 -1.09
N ASP A 7 -9.49 5.69 0.11
CA ASP A 7 -10.44 4.65 0.51
C ASP A 7 -9.87 3.23 0.29
N THR A 8 -8.69 2.97 0.88
CA THR A 8 -8.04 1.65 0.88
C THR A 8 -7.48 1.31 2.25
N CYS A 9 -7.07 0.06 2.45
CA CYS A 9 -6.30 -0.30 3.64
C CYS A 9 -4.90 0.37 3.71
N LEU A 10 -4.48 1.10 2.67
CA LEU A 10 -3.15 1.69 2.56
C LEU A 10 -3.10 3.16 2.98
N ASP A 11 -4.22 3.81 3.23
CA ASP A 11 -4.30 5.23 3.54
C ASP A 11 -4.90 5.55 4.91
N VAL A 12 -4.94 4.58 5.82
CA VAL A 12 -5.50 4.73 7.17
C VAL A 12 -4.43 5.20 8.15
N THR A 13 -4.63 6.36 8.76
CA THR A 13 -3.72 6.91 9.79
C THR A 13 -3.96 6.29 11.17
N ALA A 14 -3.11 6.63 12.14
CA ALA A 14 -3.24 6.17 13.53
C ALA A 14 -4.55 6.61 14.20
N TYR A 15 -5.21 7.62 13.63
CA TYR A 15 -6.50 8.13 14.09
C TYR A 15 -7.70 7.49 13.35
N GLY A 16 -7.46 6.49 12.49
CA GLY A 16 -8.49 5.82 11.70
C GLY A 16 -9.05 6.65 10.54
N GLN A 17 -8.29 7.64 10.05
CA GLN A 17 -8.72 8.52 8.97
C GLN A 17 -8.10 8.08 7.64
N HIS A 18 -8.89 8.11 6.58
CA HIS A 18 -8.41 7.99 5.21
C HIS A 18 -7.82 9.32 4.75
N VAL A 19 -6.58 9.28 4.25
CA VAL A 19 -5.82 10.46 3.79
C VAL A 19 -5.23 10.26 2.39
N GLY A 20 -5.70 9.24 1.67
CA GLY A 20 -5.23 8.89 0.35
C GLY A 20 -5.66 9.88 -0.73
N SER A 21 -5.15 9.69 -1.93
CA SER A 21 -5.44 10.55 -3.07
C SER A 21 -6.57 9.99 -3.92
N LEU A 22 -7.70 10.71 -3.96
CA LEU A 22 -8.83 10.37 -4.84
C LEU A 22 -8.45 10.44 -6.33
N ALA A 23 -7.59 11.38 -6.70
CA ALA A 23 -7.09 11.48 -8.08
C ALA A 23 -6.25 10.24 -8.47
N LEU A 24 -5.45 9.73 -7.53
CA LEU A 24 -4.68 8.51 -7.73
C LEU A 24 -5.57 7.26 -7.81
N ARG A 25 -6.59 7.16 -6.94
CA ARG A 25 -7.62 6.10 -7.00
C ARG A 25 -8.22 6.02 -8.41
N ARG A 26 -8.71 7.14 -8.93
CA ARG A 26 -9.29 7.24 -10.28
C ARG A 26 -8.31 6.86 -11.37
N PHE A 27 -7.06 7.33 -11.28
CA PHE A 27 -6.02 6.95 -12.23
C PHE A 27 -5.81 5.43 -12.28
N ILE A 28 -5.79 4.75 -11.12
CA ILE A 28 -5.64 3.29 -11.04
C ILE A 28 -6.87 2.59 -11.63
N GLU A 29 -8.08 3.05 -11.30
CA GLU A 29 -9.34 2.51 -11.84
C GLU A 29 -9.40 2.63 -13.37
N GLU A 30 -8.93 3.74 -13.93
CA GLU A 30 -8.93 3.99 -15.39
C GLU A 30 -7.83 3.24 -16.13
N THR A 31 -6.61 3.21 -15.58
CA THR A 31 -5.43 2.68 -16.28
C THR A 31 -5.15 1.21 -15.99
N GLN A 32 -5.67 0.69 -14.87
CA GLN A 32 -5.52 -0.69 -14.42
C GLN A 32 -4.07 -1.21 -14.53
N PRO A 33 -3.07 -0.52 -13.92
CA PRO A 33 -1.69 -0.99 -13.92
C PRO A 33 -1.57 -2.35 -13.22
N LEU A 34 -0.54 -3.12 -13.56
CA LEU A 34 -0.31 -4.42 -12.92
C LEU A 34 -0.21 -4.30 -11.39
N MET A 35 0.57 -3.34 -10.93
CA MET A 35 0.80 -3.08 -9.51
C MET A 35 1.14 -1.61 -9.26
N THR A 36 0.77 -1.09 -8.09
CA THR A 36 1.20 0.21 -7.58
C THR A 36 1.78 0.06 -6.17
N LEU A 37 2.91 0.72 -5.95
CA LEU A 37 3.64 0.71 -4.68
C LEU A 37 3.55 2.09 -4.01
N HIS A 38 3.25 2.10 -2.71
CA HIS A 38 2.93 3.29 -1.94
C HIS A 38 3.72 3.38 -0.63
N GLY A 39 3.72 4.58 -0.04
CA GLY A 39 4.24 4.87 1.29
C GLY A 39 3.35 5.93 1.95
N HIS A 40 3.96 6.98 2.51
CA HIS A 40 3.29 8.16 3.10
C HIS A 40 2.57 7.93 4.43
N VAL A 41 1.74 6.89 4.54
CA VAL A 41 1.03 6.52 5.76
C VAL A 41 1.74 5.33 6.38
N HIS A 42 2.66 5.62 7.30
CA HIS A 42 3.61 4.64 7.83
C HIS A 42 2.93 3.59 8.71
N GLU A 43 1.92 4.03 9.44
CA GLU A 43 1.17 3.23 10.40
C GLU A 43 0.08 2.35 9.80
N THR A 44 -0.22 2.54 8.51
CA THR A 44 -1.41 1.98 7.86
C THR A 44 -1.55 0.47 8.05
N VAL A 45 -0.45 -0.28 7.94
CA VAL A 45 -0.48 -1.74 8.06
C VAL A 45 -0.73 -2.21 9.49
N GLU A 46 -0.29 -1.46 10.49
CA GLU A 46 -0.61 -1.76 11.89
C GLU A 46 -2.06 -1.42 12.21
N MET A 47 -2.60 -0.38 11.58
CA MET A 47 -3.98 0.06 11.76
C MET A 47 -4.99 -0.87 11.08
N THR A 48 -4.66 -1.40 9.91
CA THR A 48 -5.59 -2.20 9.10
C THR A 48 -5.33 -3.70 9.16
N GLY A 49 -4.11 -4.11 9.55
CA GLY A 49 -3.66 -5.50 9.49
C GLY A 49 -3.29 -5.98 8.08
N GLU A 50 -3.49 -5.14 7.07
CA GLU A 50 -3.31 -5.46 5.65
C GLU A 50 -2.21 -4.57 5.05
N PHE A 51 -1.39 -5.13 4.17
CA PHE A 51 -0.33 -4.38 3.47
C PHE A 51 -0.60 -4.24 1.98
N MET A 52 -1.68 -4.87 1.50
CA MET A 52 -2.08 -4.85 0.11
C MET A 52 -3.59 -4.96 -0.05
N GLU A 53 -4.08 -4.42 -1.16
CA GLU A 53 -5.47 -4.52 -1.59
C GLU A 53 -5.53 -4.49 -3.13
N ARG A 54 -6.68 -4.83 -3.70
CA ARG A 54 -6.93 -4.69 -5.14
C ARG A 54 -7.89 -3.55 -5.46
N ILE A 55 -7.53 -2.76 -6.47
CA ILE A 55 -8.43 -1.82 -7.13
C ILE A 55 -8.66 -2.33 -8.56
N GLY A 56 -9.80 -2.99 -8.79
CA GLY A 56 -10.02 -3.75 -10.02
C GLY A 56 -8.99 -4.88 -10.16
N SER A 57 -8.25 -4.93 -11.26
CA SER A 57 -7.16 -5.90 -11.46
C SER A 57 -5.82 -5.48 -10.85
N SER A 58 -5.66 -4.20 -10.49
CA SER A 58 -4.40 -3.66 -9.96
C SER A 58 -4.16 -4.08 -8.52
N ILE A 59 -2.95 -4.54 -8.23
CA ILE A 59 -2.50 -4.77 -6.85
C ILE A 59 -1.91 -3.47 -6.31
N CYS A 60 -2.41 -2.98 -5.20
CA CYS A 60 -1.87 -1.82 -4.50
C CYS A 60 -1.22 -2.33 -3.22
N ALA A 61 0.03 -1.96 -2.96
CA ALA A 61 0.73 -2.42 -1.76
C ALA A 61 1.60 -1.32 -1.12
N SER A 62 1.75 -1.40 0.20
CA SER A 62 2.64 -0.55 0.99
C SER A 62 3.40 -1.41 1.99
N PRO A 63 4.73 -1.25 2.15
CA PRO A 63 5.44 -1.98 3.19
C PRO A 63 4.95 -1.56 4.58
N GLY A 64 4.60 -0.28 4.80
CA GLY A 64 4.25 0.27 6.12
C GLY A 64 5.36 0.11 7.16
N ASN A 65 5.71 1.17 7.90
CA ASN A 65 6.69 1.05 8.98
C ASN A 65 6.45 2.12 10.05
N THR A 66 5.62 1.81 11.05
CA THR A 66 5.39 2.71 12.18
C THR A 66 6.64 2.89 13.02
N ASP A 67 7.49 1.86 13.10
CA ASP A 67 8.70 1.88 13.90
C ASP A 67 9.84 2.65 13.22
N ALA A 68 10.30 3.72 13.86
CA ALA A 68 11.51 4.45 13.51
C ALA A 68 12.79 3.83 14.10
N GLY A 69 12.71 2.59 14.60
CA GLY A 69 13.85 1.83 15.10
C GLY A 69 14.69 1.20 13.99
N ASP A 70 15.47 0.17 14.32
CA ASP A 70 16.38 -0.49 13.37
C ASP A 70 15.71 -1.55 12.48
N THR A 71 14.37 -1.60 12.45
CA THR A 71 13.62 -2.61 11.69
C THR A 71 13.26 -2.11 10.30
N LEU A 72 13.63 -2.87 9.26
CA LEU A 72 13.27 -2.56 7.89
C LEU A 72 12.07 -3.38 7.44
N ARG A 73 11.03 -2.72 6.92
CA ARG A 73 9.91 -3.37 6.24
C ARG A 73 10.04 -3.23 4.74
N ALA A 74 9.93 -4.34 4.02
CA ALA A 74 10.10 -4.39 2.57
C ALA A 74 8.98 -5.19 1.91
N LEU A 75 8.74 -4.90 0.63
CA LEU A 75 7.90 -5.73 -0.23
C LEU A 75 8.81 -6.55 -1.14
N TRP A 76 8.60 -7.86 -1.19
CA TRP A 76 9.25 -8.77 -2.11
C TRP A 76 8.21 -9.36 -3.05
N PHE A 77 8.43 -9.28 -4.36
CA PHE A 77 7.49 -9.81 -5.34
C PHE A 77 8.19 -10.20 -6.64
N ASP A 78 7.58 -11.17 -7.32
CA ASP A 78 7.91 -11.57 -8.68
C ASP A 78 7.11 -10.67 -9.64
N ALA A 79 7.79 -9.97 -10.56
CA ALA A 79 7.11 -9.08 -11.50
C ALA A 79 6.19 -9.83 -12.47
N GLU A 80 6.43 -11.13 -12.71
CA GLU A 80 5.56 -11.96 -13.54
C GLU A 80 4.36 -12.53 -12.76
N ARG A 81 4.43 -12.51 -11.41
CA ARG A 81 3.39 -13.01 -10.49
C ARG A 81 3.25 -12.10 -9.26
N PRO A 82 2.81 -10.84 -9.46
CA PRO A 82 2.78 -9.83 -8.40
C PRO A 82 1.77 -10.14 -7.29
N GLU A 83 0.80 -11.02 -7.54
CA GLU A 83 -0.15 -11.51 -6.52
C GLU A 83 0.52 -12.30 -5.40
N GLY A 84 1.74 -12.81 -5.63
CA GLY A 84 2.57 -13.46 -4.63
C GLY A 84 3.43 -12.48 -3.82
N VAL A 85 3.09 -11.19 -3.78
CA VAL A 85 3.83 -10.20 -2.99
C VAL A 85 3.84 -10.56 -1.50
N GLU A 86 5.01 -10.47 -0.89
CA GLU A 86 5.24 -10.70 0.52
C GLU A 86 5.72 -9.42 1.20
N ARG A 87 5.28 -9.22 2.45
CA ARG A 87 5.81 -8.17 3.33
C ARG A 87 6.84 -8.78 4.28
N LEU A 88 8.08 -8.35 4.15
CA LEU A 88 9.21 -8.84 4.92
C LEU A 88 9.55 -7.90 6.09
N THR A 89 10.10 -8.50 7.15
CA THR A 89 10.78 -7.79 8.25
C THR A 89 12.24 -8.19 8.22
N LEU A 90 13.13 -7.21 8.09
CA LEU A 90 14.58 -7.38 7.99
C LEU A 90 15.29 -6.68 9.15
#